data_AF-A0A6A5VQE4-F1
#
_entry.id   AF-A0A6A5VQE4-F1
#
_cell.length_a   1.000
_cell.length_b   1.000
_cell.length_c   1.000
_cell.angle_alpha   90.00
_cell.angle_beta   90.00
_cell.angle_gamma   90.00
#
_symmetry.space_group_name_H-M   'P 1'
#
loop_
_entity.id
_entity.type
_entity.pdbx_description
1 polymer ?
#
loop_
_entity_poly.entity_id
_entity_poly.type
_entity_poly.pdbx_seq_one_letter_code
_entity_poly.pdbx_strand_id
1 'polypeptide(L)'
;MPINRRKPYQYKPKKIRKKKSAKRELCAVERAFAVGASMFGMATNKEIAALFDPPTIKDAIAKLIKRTRERADQEGIFITNPELYNPVPGRGRPQLLNNTQKKRIIKIITSDYAHYKKEFL
;
A
#
# COMPACT_ATOMS: atom_id res chain seq x y z
N MET A 1 -14.07 66.24 2.14
CA MET A 1 -13.64 64.82 1.98
C MET A 1 -13.40 64.55 0.50
N PRO A 2 -12.29 63.92 0.08
CA PRO A 2 -12.04 63.67 -1.33
C PRO A 2 -12.99 62.59 -1.84
N ILE A 3 -13.83 62.94 -2.82
CA ILE A 3 -14.79 62.02 -3.44
C ILE A 3 -14.03 61.11 -4.41
N ASN A 4 -13.95 59.83 -4.06
CA ASN A 4 -13.29 58.83 -4.90
C ASN A 4 -14.15 58.55 -6.16
N ARG A 5 -13.66 59.02 -7.31
CA ARG A 5 -14.33 58.90 -8.62
C ARG A 5 -14.11 57.55 -9.31
N ARG A 6 -13.31 56.65 -8.73
CA ARG A 6 -13.04 55.35 -9.34
C ARG A 6 -14.24 54.42 -9.15
N LYS A 7 -14.71 53.82 -10.24
CA LYS A 7 -15.75 52.77 -10.16
C LYS A 7 -15.23 51.61 -9.29
N PRO A 8 -16.08 51.03 -8.43
CA PRO A 8 -15.68 49.88 -7.62
C PRO A 8 -15.28 48.72 -8.54
N TYR A 9 -14.15 48.06 -8.20
CA TYR A 9 -13.65 46.94 -8.97
C TYR A 9 -14.60 45.74 -8.85
N GLN A 10 -15.19 45.31 -9.97
CA GLN A 10 -16.03 44.12 -9.99
C GLN A 10 -15.15 42.86 -10.01
N TYR A 11 -15.04 42.21 -8.85
CA TYR A 11 -14.37 40.92 -8.74
C TYR A 11 -15.18 39.85 -9.48
N LYS A 12 -14.51 39.10 -10.37
CA LYS A 12 -15.12 37.96 -11.05
C LYS A 12 -15.57 36.93 -10.01
N PRO A 13 -16.78 36.35 -10.14
CA PRO A 13 -17.23 35.31 -9.22
C PRO A 13 -16.26 34.13 -9.24
N LYS A 14 -15.84 33.70 -8.04
CA LYS A 14 -14.90 32.59 -7.88
C LYS A 14 -15.57 31.30 -8.36
N LYS A 15 -15.17 30.80 -9.53
CA LYS A 15 -15.66 29.52 -10.05
C LYS A 15 -15.33 28.41 -9.05
N ILE A 16 -16.34 27.68 -8.59
CA ILE A 16 -16.16 26.49 -7.75
C ILE A 16 -15.41 25.44 -8.59
N ARG A 17 -14.17 25.13 -8.22
CA ARG A 17 -13.40 24.05 -8.86
C ARG A 17 -13.99 22.72 -8.40
N LYS A 18 -14.70 22.02 -9.29
CA LYS A 18 -15.06 20.60 -9.05
C LYS A 18 -13.75 19.81 -8.91
N LYS A 19 -13.55 19.13 -7.78
CA LYS A 19 -12.41 18.22 -7.61
C LYS A 19 -12.55 17.10 -8.65
N LYS A 20 -11.52 16.90 -9.47
CA LYS A 20 -11.44 15.81 -10.45
C LYS A 20 -11.36 14.48 -9.68
N SER A 21 -12.52 13.83 -9.53
CA SER A 21 -12.79 12.52 -8.92
C SER A 21 -12.30 12.26 -7.49
N ALA A 22 -13.06 11.44 -6.75
CA ALA A 22 -12.56 10.78 -5.55
C ALA A 22 -11.39 9.87 -5.96
N LYS A 23 -10.21 10.07 -5.36
CA LYS A 23 -9.06 9.21 -5.62
C LYS A 23 -9.37 7.84 -5.02
N ARG A 24 -9.53 6.82 -5.87
CA ARG A 24 -9.56 5.42 -5.42
C ARG A 24 -8.13 4.95 -5.21
N GLU A 25 -7.86 4.41 -4.03
CA GLU A 25 -6.62 3.69 -3.76
C GLU A 25 -6.80 2.22 -4.13
N LEU A 26 -5.77 1.64 -4.77
CA LEU A 26 -5.75 0.23 -5.12
C LEU A 26 -5.22 -0.62 -3.95
N CYS A 27 -5.91 -1.71 -3.65
CA CYS A 27 -5.45 -2.73 -2.71
C CYS A 27 -4.14 -3.39 -3.20
N ALA A 28 -3.41 -4.08 -2.31
CA ALA A 28 -2.18 -4.80 -2.68
C ALA A 28 -2.42 -5.83 -3.80
N VAL A 29 -3.53 -6.58 -3.72
CA VAL A 29 -3.93 -7.57 -4.73
C VAL A 29 -4.19 -6.92 -6.09
N GLU A 30 -4.92 -5.80 -6.08
CA GLU A 30 -5.22 -5.05 -7.31
C GLU A 30 -3.98 -4.43 -7.94
N ARG A 31 -3.03 -3.95 -7.12
CA ARG A 31 -1.75 -3.45 -7.59
C ARG A 31 -0.91 -4.56 -8.23
N ALA A 32 -0.85 -5.72 -7.60
CA ALA A 32 -0.16 -6.90 -8.13
C ALA A 32 -0.78 -7.33 -9.47
N PHE A 33 -2.12 -7.37 -9.55
CA PHE A 33 -2.84 -7.64 -10.79
C PHE A 33 -2.49 -6.64 -11.89
N ALA A 34 -2.55 -5.33 -11.62
CA ALA A 34 -2.25 -4.30 -12.61
C ALA A 34 -0.81 -4.38 -13.15
N VAL A 35 0.16 -4.60 -12.25
CA VAL A 35 1.57 -4.74 -12.64
C VAL A 35 1.77 -6.02 -13.45
N GLY A 36 1.20 -7.15 -13.01
CA GLY A 36 1.28 -8.42 -13.72
C GLY A 36 0.64 -8.38 -15.11
N ALA A 37 -0.57 -7.82 -15.22
CA ALA A 37 -1.27 -7.66 -16.49
C ALA A 37 -0.51 -6.78 -17.48
N SER A 38 0.15 -5.72 -17.00
CA SER A 38 0.97 -4.85 -17.85
C SER A 38 2.29 -5.49 -18.28
N MET A 39 2.97 -6.22 -17.38
CA MET A 39 4.30 -6.78 -17.65
C MET A 39 4.27 -8.10 -18.42
N PHE A 40 3.30 -8.97 -18.13
CA PHE A 40 3.21 -10.32 -18.71
C PHE A 40 2.02 -10.47 -19.64
N GLY A 41 0.88 -9.84 -19.32
CA GLY A 41 -0.33 -9.92 -20.14
C GLY A 41 -0.34 -9.01 -21.36
N MET A 42 0.67 -8.15 -21.54
CA MET A 42 0.75 -7.12 -22.58
C MET A 42 -0.48 -6.20 -22.67
N ALA A 43 -1.30 -6.14 -21.60
CA ALA A 43 -2.51 -5.36 -21.57
C ALA A 43 -2.21 -3.86 -21.53
N THR A 44 -3.01 -3.06 -22.23
CA THR A 44 -2.83 -1.61 -22.23
C THR A 44 -3.27 -1.01 -20.89
N ASN A 45 -2.62 0.06 -20.44
CA ASN A 45 -3.03 0.76 -19.19
C ASN A 45 -4.50 1.22 -19.20
N LYS A 46 -5.10 1.38 -20.38
CA LYS A 46 -6.52 1.72 -20.54
C LYS A 46 -7.42 0.51 -20.26
N GLU A 47 -7.07 -0.66 -20.79
CA GLU A 47 -7.78 -1.92 -20.52
C GLU A 47 -7.74 -2.27 -19.03
N ILE A 48 -6.54 -2.20 -18.43
CA ILE A 48 -6.37 -2.51 -17.00
C ILE A 48 -7.19 -1.55 -16.13
N ALA A 49 -7.27 -0.27 -16.49
CA ALA A 49 -8.08 0.73 -15.78
C ALA A 49 -9.58 0.40 -15.80
N ALA A 50 -10.06 -0.13 -16.92
CA ALA A 50 -11.46 -0.48 -17.12
C ALA A 50 -11.86 -1.79 -16.43
N LEU A 51 -10.90 -2.67 -16.13
CA LEU A 51 -11.15 -3.95 -15.47
C LEU A 51 -11.49 -3.83 -13.97
N PHE A 52 -11.19 -2.70 -13.35
CA PHE A 52 -11.52 -2.46 -11.94
C PHE A 52 -12.95 -1.96 -11.78
N ASP A 53 -13.65 -2.41 -10.74
CA ASP A 53 -14.96 -1.86 -10.35
C ASP A 53 -14.86 -1.21 -8.96
N PRO A 54 -15.08 0.11 -8.80
CA PRO A 54 -15.28 1.10 -9.87
C PRO A 54 -14.02 1.40 -10.71
N PRO A 55 -14.15 1.78 -12.00
CA PRO A 55 -13.01 2.00 -12.89
C PRO A 55 -11.96 2.96 -12.32
N THR A 56 -10.68 2.65 -12.57
CA THR A 56 -9.57 3.52 -12.17
C THR A 56 -9.07 4.37 -13.32
N ILE A 57 -8.10 5.24 -13.04
CA ILE A 57 -7.55 6.18 -14.03
C ILE A 57 -6.30 5.57 -14.65
N LYS A 58 -6.21 5.59 -15.98
CA LYS A 58 -5.02 5.16 -16.76
C LYS A 58 -3.71 5.71 -16.18
N ASP A 59 -3.69 7.00 -15.82
CA ASP A 59 -2.52 7.68 -15.26
C ASP A 59 -2.10 7.11 -13.89
N ALA A 60 -3.04 6.63 -13.09
CA ALA A 60 -2.75 6.00 -11.81
C ALA A 60 -2.02 4.65 -12.03
N ILE A 61 -2.47 3.88 -13.00
CA ILE A 61 -1.84 2.62 -13.41
C ILE A 61 -0.44 2.86 -13.98
N ALA A 62 -0.30 3.84 -14.89
CA ALA A 62 1.00 4.19 -15.45
C ALA A 62 2.01 4.59 -14.36
N LYS A 63 1.58 5.40 -13.38
CA LYS A 63 2.41 5.79 -12.22
C LYS A 63 2.75 4.60 -11.33
N LEU A 64 1.80 3.69 -11.11
CA LEU A 64 2.02 2.48 -10.33
C LEU A 64 3.11 1.60 -10.98
N ILE A 65 2.98 1.31 -12.27
CA ILE A 65 3.93 0.47 -13.01
C ILE A 65 5.31 1.12 -13.01
N LYS A 66 5.38 2.43 -13.32
CA LYS A 66 6.64 3.19 -13.30
C LYS A 66 7.36 3.10 -11.96
N ARG A 67 6.65 3.40 -10.85
CA ARG A 67 7.23 3.35 -9.50
C ARG A 67 7.68 1.94 -9.11
N THR A 68 6.94 0.93 -9.55
CA THR A 68 7.28 -0.47 -9.24
C THR A 68 8.56 -0.88 -9.96
N ARG A 69 8.71 -0.49 -11.24
CA ARG A 69 9.96 -0.68 -12.00
C ARG A 69 11.13 0.07 -11.37
N GLU A 70 10.98 1.36 -11.11
CA GLU A 70 12.04 2.18 -10.51
C GLU A 70 12.52 1.61 -9.17
N ARG A 71 11.61 1.13 -8.33
CA ARG A 71 11.97 0.51 -7.04
C ARG A 71 12.67 -0.83 -7.24
N ALA A 72 12.19 -1.65 -8.16
CA ALA A 72 12.82 -2.93 -8.46
C ALA A 72 14.24 -2.74 -9.00
N ASP A 73 14.44 -1.75 -9.88
CA ASP A 73 15.76 -1.39 -10.41
C ASP A 73 16.69 -0.91 -9.28
N GLN A 74 16.18 -0.09 -8.34
CA GLN A 74 16.95 0.37 -7.18
C GLN A 74 17.36 -0.76 -6.24
N GLU A 75 16.50 -1.76 -6.05
CA GLU A 75 16.75 -2.90 -5.17
C GLU A 75 17.51 -4.04 -5.88
N GLY A 76 17.78 -3.90 -7.19
CA GLY A 76 18.39 -4.95 -8.02
C GLY A 76 17.51 -6.20 -8.14
N ILE A 77 16.20 -6.06 -7.90
CA ILE A 77 15.25 -7.17 -7.91
C ILE A 77 14.63 -7.26 -9.30
N PHE A 78 14.82 -8.38 -9.97
CA PHE A 78 14.08 -8.66 -11.19
C PHE A 78 12.63 -9.02 -10.83
N ILE A 79 11.67 -8.12 -11.10
CA ILE A 79 10.23 -8.38 -10.95
C ILE A 79 9.80 -9.64 -11.73
N THR A 80 10.55 -9.98 -12.77
CA THR A 80 10.37 -11.15 -13.63
C THR A 80 11.05 -12.41 -13.14
N ASN A 81 11.81 -12.37 -12.03
CA ASN A 81 12.49 -13.57 -11.52
C ASN A 81 11.44 -14.61 -11.10
N PRO A 82 11.33 -15.76 -11.79
CA PRO A 82 10.37 -16.82 -11.44
C PRO A 82 10.57 -17.32 -10.01
N GLU A 83 11.79 -17.23 -9.48
CA GLU A 83 12.11 -17.63 -8.10
C GLU A 83 11.36 -16.80 -7.04
N LEU A 84 10.93 -15.58 -7.36
CA LEU A 84 10.11 -14.76 -6.45
C LEU A 84 8.67 -15.25 -6.32
N TYR A 85 8.18 -15.98 -7.33
CA TYR A 85 6.81 -16.50 -7.39
C TYR A 85 6.74 -18.00 -7.15
N ASN A 86 7.88 -18.68 -7.14
CA ASN A 86 7.96 -20.05 -6.68
C ASN A 86 7.57 -20.08 -5.19
N PRO A 87 6.46 -20.75 -4.83
CA PRO A 87 6.16 -20.98 -3.44
C PRO A 87 7.25 -21.90 -2.91
N VAL A 88 8.25 -21.36 -2.21
CA VAL A 88 9.25 -22.20 -1.52
C VAL A 88 8.47 -22.99 -0.46
N PRO A 89 8.30 -24.31 -0.62
CA PRO A 89 7.66 -25.10 0.43
C PRO A 89 8.55 -25.03 1.66
N GLY A 90 8.03 -24.50 2.78
CA GLY A 90 8.74 -24.51 4.06
C GLY A 90 9.19 -23.17 4.63
N ARG A 91 8.96 -22.01 3.98
CA ARG A 91 9.09 -20.72 4.68
C ARG A 91 7.85 -20.43 5.53
N GLY A 92 7.68 -21.20 6.60
CA GLY A 92 6.93 -20.70 7.75
C GLY A 92 7.53 -19.38 8.23
N ARG A 93 6.70 -18.51 8.82
CA ARG A 93 7.13 -17.23 9.42
C ARG A 93 8.42 -17.47 10.24
N PRO A 94 9.50 -16.67 10.06
CA PRO A 94 10.73 -16.87 10.82
C PRO A 94 10.38 -16.92 12.30
N GLN A 95 10.86 -17.97 12.96
CA GLN A 95 10.49 -18.21 14.35
C GLN A 95 11.06 -17.08 15.20
N LEU A 96 10.19 -16.14 15.59
CA LEU A 96 10.52 -14.92 16.33
C LEU A 96 11.30 -15.18 17.63
N LEU A 97 11.20 -16.39 18.18
CA LEU A 97 11.83 -16.79 19.43
C LEU A 97 12.51 -18.14 19.28
N ASN A 98 13.78 -18.21 19.70
CA ASN A 98 14.52 -19.46 19.77
C ASN A 98 13.95 -20.36 20.90
N ASN A 99 14.15 -21.67 20.84
CA ASN A 99 13.64 -22.62 21.83
C ASN A 99 14.10 -22.31 23.26
N THR A 100 15.30 -21.75 23.41
CA THR A 100 15.84 -21.27 24.70
C THR A 100 15.02 -20.10 25.27
N GLN A 101 14.65 -19.13 24.42
CA GLN A 101 13.82 -17.99 24.80
C GLN A 101 12.39 -18.44 25.16
N LYS A 102 11.81 -19.38 24.41
CA LYS A 102 10.51 -19.96 24.73
C LYS A 102 10.52 -20.65 26.10
N LYS A 103 11.54 -21.48 26.37
CA LYS A 103 11.71 -22.12 27.69
C LYS A 103 11.85 -21.09 28.82
N ARG A 104 12.55 -19.97 28.57
CA ARG A 104 12.69 -18.88 29.54
C ARG A 104 11.34 -18.20 29.82
N ILE A 105 10.56 -17.89 28.79
CA ILE A 105 9.23 -17.27 28.93
C ILE A 105 8.28 -18.22 29.67
N ILE A 106 8.25 -19.51 29.32
CA ILE A 106 7.44 -20.52 30.03
C ILE A 106 7.83 -20.56 31.51
N LYS A 107 9.13 -20.52 31.83
CA LYS A 107 9.63 -20.51 33.22
C LYS A 107 9.19 -19.27 33.99
N ILE A 108 9.22 -18.08 33.37
CA ILE A 108 8.77 -16.83 34.00
C ILE A 108 7.27 -16.88 34.27
N ILE A 109 6.46 -17.29 33.28
CA ILE A 109 5.01 -17.39 33.43
C ILE A 109 4.63 -18.42 34.51
N THR A 110 5.31 -19.58 34.54
CA THR A 110 5.03 -20.61 35.55
C THR A 110 5.52 -20.23 36.94
N SER A 111 6.62 -19.47 37.07
CA SER A 111 7.05 -18.94 38.38
C SER A 111 6.06 -17.91 38.93
N ASP A 112 5.55 -17.02 38.07
CA ASP A 112 4.57 -16.01 38.47
C ASP A 112 3.23 -16.66 38.86
N TYR A 113 2.79 -17.68 38.13
CA TYR A 113 1.60 -18.45 38.49
C TYR A 113 1.74 -19.18 39.84
N ALA A 114 2.92 -19.77 40.11
CA ALA A 114 3.20 -20.43 41.38
C ALA A 114 3.26 -19.44 42.55
N HIS A 115 3.74 -18.21 42.31
CA HIS A 115 3.71 -17.12 43.28
C HIS A 115 2.28 -16.65 43.56
N TYR A 116 1.52 -16.35 42.49
CA TYR A 116 0.11 -15.95 42.59
C TYR A 116 -0.74 -16.99 43.34
N LYS A 117 -0.54 -18.28 43.09
CA LYS A 117 -1.25 -19.35 43.80
C LYS A 117 -0.94 -19.43 45.30
N LYS A 118 0.23 -18.96 45.74
CA LYS A 118 0.59 -18.88 47.17
C LYS A 118 0.02 -17.65 47.87
N GLU A 119 -0.20 -16.55 47.16
CA GLU A 119 -0.82 -15.34 47.73
C GLU A 119 -2.35 -15.46 47.86
N PHE A 120 -2.97 -16.40 47.14
CA PHE A 120 -4.42 -16.63 47.13
C PHE A 120 -4.89 -17.80 48.04
N LEU A 121 -3.97 -18.39 48.82
CA LEU A 121 -4.23 -19.42 49.85
C LEU A 121 -3.88 -18.87 51.22
#